data_AF-A0A965UUX7-F1
#
_entry.id   AF-A0A965UUX7-F1
#
_cell.length_a   1.000
_cell.length_b   1.000
_cell.length_c   1.000
_cell.angle_alpha   90.00
_cell.angle_beta   90.00
_cell.angle_gamma   90.00
#
_symmetry.space_group_name_H-M   'P 1'
#
loop_
_entity.id
_entity.type
_entity.pdbx_description
1 polymer ?
#
loop_
_entity_poly.entity_id
_entity_poly.type
_entity_poly.pdbx_seq_one_letter_code
_entity_poly.pdbx_strand_id
1 'polypeptide(L)'
;RLYRRIFMSTVEKSKKKTKPNVSVNRSSLELGTPPEGYEYRLVRWRDPRTGGYDIGNLSYYELNGYEPVPASAMPHLPNFNLEENSRYANAITRGDLVLMQVPVENTEELRRQEQAMADAQMAGVTEQYESKGTPRYSTTTATVTRETETRKFQED
;
A
#
# COMPACT_ATOMS: atom_id res chain seq x y z
N ARG A 1 66.33 1.41 -12.04
CA ARG A 1 65.45 0.26 -12.33
C ARG A 1 64.08 0.60 -11.77
N LEU A 2 63.08 0.79 -12.63
CA LEU A 2 61.80 0.04 -12.64
C LEU A 2 60.93 0.30 -11.39
N TYR A 3 59.69 0.81 -11.44
CA TYR A 3 58.63 0.77 -12.44
C TYR A 3 57.64 1.91 -12.15
N ARG A 4 57.30 2.69 -13.17
CA ARG A 4 56.11 3.54 -13.23
C ARG A 4 54.90 2.60 -13.29
N ARG A 5 54.18 2.39 -12.18
CA ARG A 5 52.94 1.60 -12.18
C ARG A 5 51.76 2.54 -11.99
N ILE A 6 51.19 2.90 -13.13
CA ILE A 6 49.91 3.57 -13.33
C ILE A 6 48.86 2.80 -12.52
N PHE A 7 48.33 3.41 -11.47
CA PHE A 7 47.14 2.91 -10.79
C PHE A 7 45.97 3.82 -11.21
N MET A 8 45.56 3.68 -12.47
CA MET A 8 44.20 4.05 -12.88
C MET A 8 43.28 2.99 -12.31
N SER A 9 42.83 3.18 -11.06
CA SER A 9 41.68 2.44 -10.56
C SER A 9 40.44 3.00 -11.25
N THR A 10 40.01 2.31 -12.30
CA THR A 10 38.70 2.51 -12.92
C THR A 10 37.63 2.40 -11.83
N VAL A 11 37.01 3.52 -11.48
CA VAL A 11 35.82 3.54 -10.63
C VAL A 11 34.67 2.99 -11.45
N GLU A 12 34.52 1.67 -11.46
CA GLU A 12 33.32 1.02 -11.98
C GLU A 12 32.14 1.39 -11.07
N LYS A 13 31.32 2.34 -11.54
CA LYS A 13 30.03 2.65 -10.92
C LYS A 13 29.14 1.41 -11.02
N SER A 14 29.03 0.67 -9.93
CA SER A 14 28.02 -0.37 -9.74
C SER A 14 26.63 0.23 -9.98
N LYS A 15 26.01 -0.11 -11.12
CA LYS A 15 24.59 0.16 -11.37
C LYS A 15 23.79 -0.71 -10.43
N LYS A 16 23.37 -0.15 -9.29
CA LYS A 16 22.37 -0.79 -8.43
C LYS A 16 21.14 -1.07 -9.30
N LYS A 17 20.84 -2.35 -9.55
CA LYS A 17 19.61 -2.76 -10.23
C LYS A 17 18.46 -2.28 -9.34
N THR A 18 17.80 -1.20 -9.73
CA THR A 18 16.51 -0.82 -9.18
C THR A 18 15.57 -1.97 -9.49
N LYS A 19 15.23 -2.75 -8.47
CA LYS A 19 14.11 -3.69 -8.58
C LYS A 19 12.91 -2.85 -9.04
N PRO A 20 12.20 -3.22 -10.12
CA PRO A 20 11.00 -2.50 -10.47
C PRO A 20 10.09 -2.51 -9.24
N ASN A 21 9.61 -1.34 -8.83
CA ASN A 21 8.59 -1.24 -7.80
C ASN A 21 7.27 -1.75 -8.41
N VAL A 22 7.22 -3.06 -8.68
CA VAL A 22 5.95 -3.76 -8.82
C VAL A 22 5.55 -4.03 -7.39
N SER A 23 4.72 -3.16 -6.84
CA SER A 23 3.87 -3.53 -5.72
C SER A 23 3.15 -4.79 -6.16
N VAL A 24 3.63 -5.96 -5.71
CA VAL A 24 2.88 -7.21 -5.83
C VAL A 24 1.61 -6.92 -5.06
N ASN A 25 0.50 -6.72 -5.77
CA ASN A 25 -0.79 -6.51 -5.13
C ASN A 25 -0.97 -7.70 -4.18
N ARG A 26 -1.31 -7.44 -2.90
CA ARG A 26 -1.52 -8.50 -1.91
C ARG A 26 -2.62 -9.50 -2.34
N SER A 27 -3.39 -9.14 -3.37
CA SER A 27 -4.34 -9.93 -4.13
C SER A 27 -3.75 -10.90 -5.16
N SER A 28 -2.43 -11.07 -5.29
CA SER A 28 -1.81 -12.10 -6.16
C SER A 28 -2.00 -13.53 -5.65
N LEU A 29 -3.09 -13.79 -4.92
CA LEU A 29 -3.59 -15.14 -4.76
C LEU A 29 -4.35 -15.45 -6.05
N GLU A 30 -4.03 -16.57 -6.69
CA GLU A 30 -4.82 -17.07 -7.83
C GLU A 30 -6.15 -17.60 -7.29
N LEU A 31 -6.99 -16.65 -6.87
CA LEU A 31 -8.39 -16.86 -6.58
C LEU A 31 -9.01 -17.11 -7.95
N GLY A 32 -9.54 -18.31 -8.18
CA GLY A 32 -10.28 -18.61 -9.40
C GLY A 32 -11.41 -17.59 -9.65
N THR A 33 -12.06 -17.69 -10.80
CA THR A 33 -13.17 -16.78 -11.14
C THR A 33 -14.29 -16.92 -10.09
N PRO A 34 -14.75 -15.81 -9.47
CA PRO A 34 -15.88 -15.86 -8.56
C PRO A 34 -17.15 -16.31 -9.28
N PRO A 35 -18.15 -16.83 -8.54
CA PRO A 35 -19.50 -17.06 -9.04
C PRO A 35 -20.06 -15.82 -9.72
N GLU A 36 -20.90 -16.02 -10.73
CA GLU A 36 -21.55 -14.93 -11.47
C GLU A 36 -22.30 -13.99 -10.49
N GLY A 37 -22.06 -12.68 -10.64
CA GLY A 37 -22.66 -11.66 -9.78
C GLY A 37 -21.93 -11.42 -8.44
N TYR A 38 -20.82 -12.11 -8.17
CA TYR A 38 -20.01 -11.90 -6.97
C TYR A 38 -18.58 -11.44 -7.29
N GLU A 39 -18.02 -10.62 -6.41
CA GLU A 39 -16.60 -10.24 -6.39
C GLU A 39 -15.93 -10.82 -5.14
N TYR A 40 -14.67 -11.23 -5.25
CA TYR A 40 -13.87 -11.61 -4.09
C TYR A 40 -13.10 -10.41 -3.55
N ARG A 41 -13.19 -10.20 -2.24
CA ARG A 41 -12.40 -9.19 -1.53
C ARG A 41 -11.65 -9.83 -0.37
N LEU A 42 -10.37 -9.50 -0.25
CA LEU A 42 -9.59 -9.80 0.94
C LEU A 42 -9.80 -8.69 1.98
N VAL A 43 -10.38 -9.06 3.11
CA VAL A 43 -10.67 -8.17 4.22
C VAL A 43 -9.69 -8.46 5.35
N ARG A 44 -9.18 -7.42 6.01
CA ARG A 44 -8.30 -7.59 7.16
C ARG A 44 -9.10 -8.03 8.39
N TRP A 45 -8.70 -9.15 9.01
CA TRP A 45 -9.33 -9.65 10.22
C TRP A 45 -8.52 -9.36 11.48
N ARG A 46 -7.21 -9.09 11.36
CA ARG A 46 -6.32 -8.79 12.48
C ARG A 46 -5.97 -7.30 12.53
N ASP A 47 -6.14 -6.68 13.69
CA ASP A 47 -5.75 -5.28 13.90
C ASP A 47 -4.22 -5.20 14.04
N PRO A 48 -3.52 -4.44 13.18
CA PRO A 48 -2.06 -4.32 13.23
C PRO A 48 -1.54 -3.64 14.51
N ARG A 49 -2.39 -2.90 15.23
CA ARG A 49 -2.00 -2.16 16.44
C ARG A 49 -2.10 -3.02 17.69
N THR A 50 -3.20 -3.74 17.82
CA THR A 50 -3.50 -4.53 19.03
C THR A 50 -3.13 -6.00 18.87
N GLY A 51 -2.99 -6.49 17.62
CA GLY A 51 -2.80 -7.90 17.31
C GLY A 51 -4.04 -8.77 17.57
N GLY A 52 -5.15 -8.17 18.00
CA GLY A 52 -6.44 -8.86 18.17
C GLY A 52 -7.27 -8.87 16.90
N TYR A 53 -8.51 -9.33 17.03
CA TYR A 53 -9.50 -9.27 15.96
C TYR A 53 -9.92 -7.81 15.69
N ASP A 54 -9.87 -7.39 14.42
CA ASP A 54 -10.37 -6.09 13.95
C ASP A 54 -11.90 -6.17 13.78
N ILE A 55 -12.61 -6.24 14.91
CA ILE A 55 -14.07 -6.44 14.94
C ILE A 55 -14.79 -5.32 14.19
N GLY A 56 -14.32 -4.07 14.32
CA GLY A 56 -14.93 -2.92 13.65
C GLY A 56 -14.87 -3.03 12.13
N ASN A 57 -13.70 -3.37 11.58
CA ASN A 57 -13.56 -3.57 10.15
C ASN A 57 -14.41 -4.74 9.65
N LEU A 58 -14.37 -5.87 10.35
CA LEU A 58 -15.13 -7.06 9.97
C LEU A 58 -16.65 -6.83 10.02
N SER A 59 -17.16 -6.22 11.10
CA SER A 59 -18.57 -5.89 11.23
C SER A 59 -19.04 -4.90 10.16
N TYR A 60 -18.20 -3.94 9.76
CA TYR A 60 -18.51 -3.05 8.65
C TYR A 60 -18.75 -3.84 7.36
N TYR A 61 -17.87 -4.80 7.03
CA TYR A 61 -18.05 -5.61 5.83
C TYR A 61 -19.24 -6.56 5.94
N GLU A 62 -19.44 -7.23 7.08
CA GLU A 62 -20.57 -8.13 7.32
C GLU A 62 -21.92 -7.41 7.15
N LEU A 63 -22.06 -6.18 7.66
CA LEU A 63 -23.27 -5.37 7.51
C LEU A 63 -23.55 -4.96 6.07
N ASN A 64 -22.52 -4.87 5.24
CA ASN A 64 -22.64 -4.59 3.81
C ASN A 64 -22.87 -5.84 2.95
N GLY A 65 -23.14 -6.99 3.58
CA GLY A 65 -23.43 -8.24 2.88
C GLY A 65 -22.20 -8.98 2.38
N TYR A 66 -21.02 -8.73 2.97
CA TYR A 66 -19.84 -9.54 2.70
C TYR A 66 -19.92 -10.82 3.51
N GLU A 67 -19.85 -11.96 2.83
CA GLU A 67 -19.87 -13.27 3.46
C GLU A 67 -18.50 -13.93 3.39
N PRO A 68 -18.02 -14.59 4.46
CA PRO A 68 -16.76 -15.32 4.43
C PRO A 68 -16.86 -16.55 3.52
N VAL A 69 -15.90 -16.71 2.61
CA VAL A 69 -15.87 -17.86 1.70
C VAL A 69 -15.36 -19.09 2.44
N PRO A 70 -16.12 -20.20 2.49
CA PRO A 70 -15.68 -21.39 3.18
C PRO A 70 -14.51 -22.05 2.45
N ALA A 71 -13.59 -22.61 3.21
CA ALA A 71 -12.44 -23.39 2.74
C ALA A 71 -12.84 -24.55 1.79
N SER A 72 -14.02 -25.13 1.99
CA SER A 72 -14.57 -26.19 1.15
C SER A 72 -14.89 -25.75 -0.28
N ALA A 73 -15.17 -24.45 -0.50
CA ALA A 73 -15.49 -23.94 -1.83
C ALA A 73 -14.24 -23.88 -2.75
N MET A 74 -13.04 -23.80 -2.17
CA MET A 74 -11.79 -23.73 -2.93
C MET A 74 -10.71 -24.62 -2.30
N PRO A 75 -10.80 -25.95 -2.49
CA PRO A 75 -9.85 -26.89 -1.90
C PRO A 75 -8.42 -26.75 -2.46
N HIS A 76 -8.26 -26.06 -3.59
CA HIS A 76 -6.96 -25.80 -4.22
C HIS A 76 -6.14 -24.72 -3.49
N LEU A 77 -6.77 -23.90 -2.64
CA LEU A 77 -6.08 -22.86 -1.90
C LEU A 77 -5.55 -23.42 -0.58
N PRO A 78 -4.31 -23.06 -0.19
CA PRO A 78 -3.79 -23.39 1.12
C PRO A 78 -4.62 -22.67 2.18
N ASN A 79 -5.43 -23.42 2.92
CA ASN A 79 -6.16 -22.91 4.07
C ASN A 79 -5.16 -22.65 5.19
N PHE A 80 -4.84 -21.39 5.47
CA PHE A 80 -4.11 -21.02 6.67
C PHE A 80 -5.12 -20.85 7.78
N ASN A 81 -5.59 -21.97 8.33
CA ASN A 81 -6.65 -22.01 9.34
C ASN A 81 -6.42 -20.94 10.40
N LEU A 82 -7.48 -20.17 10.64
CA LEU A 82 -7.59 -19.26 11.76
C LEU A 82 -7.47 -20.05 13.08
N GLU A 83 -7.31 -19.35 14.20
CA GLU A 83 -7.47 -19.99 15.52
C GLU A 83 -8.78 -20.80 15.55
N GLU A 84 -8.68 -22.03 16.06
CA GLU A 84 -9.74 -23.05 16.07
C GLU A 84 -11.06 -22.56 16.72
N ASN A 85 -11.00 -21.47 17.49
CA ASN A 85 -12.11 -20.89 18.23
C ASN A 85 -12.66 -19.58 17.61
N SER A 86 -12.26 -19.25 16.39
CA SER A 86 -12.71 -18.02 15.74
C SER A 86 -13.94 -18.23 14.86
N ARG A 87 -14.80 -17.20 14.78
CA ARG A 87 -16.00 -17.19 13.92
C ARG A 87 -15.72 -17.39 12.42
N TYR A 88 -14.45 -17.30 12.01
CA TYR A 88 -14.01 -17.57 10.64
C TYR A 88 -13.06 -18.77 10.53
N ALA A 89 -13.09 -19.71 11.49
CA ALA A 89 -12.27 -20.92 11.45
C ALA A 89 -12.43 -21.72 10.14
N ASN A 90 -13.62 -21.69 9.54
CA ASN A 90 -13.92 -22.38 8.30
C ASN A 90 -13.69 -21.52 7.04
N ALA A 91 -13.28 -20.27 7.17
CA ALA A 91 -13.10 -19.36 6.04
C ALA A 91 -11.69 -19.44 5.45
N ILE A 92 -11.55 -19.09 4.18
CA ILE A 92 -10.23 -19.02 3.53
C ILE A 92 -9.49 -17.78 4.06
N THR A 93 -8.36 -18.03 4.72
CA THR A 93 -7.53 -17.00 5.33
C THR A 93 -6.09 -17.05 4.80
N ARG A 94 -5.46 -15.88 4.73
CA ARG A 94 -4.05 -15.71 4.36
C ARG A 94 -3.41 -14.68 5.29
N GLY A 95 -2.68 -15.15 6.30
CA GLY A 95 -2.12 -14.28 7.34
C GLY A 95 -3.22 -13.49 8.02
N ASP A 96 -3.14 -12.16 7.97
CA ASP A 96 -4.10 -11.24 8.59
C ASP A 96 -5.33 -10.91 7.72
N LEU A 97 -5.49 -11.59 6.57
CA LEU A 97 -6.58 -11.39 5.62
C LEU A 97 -7.53 -12.59 5.58
N VAL A 98 -8.82 -12.33 5.47
CA VAL A 98 -9.89 -13.31 5.23
C VAL A 98 -10.53 -13.02 3.87
N LEU A 99 -10.81 -14.07 3.12
CA LEU A 99 -11.50 -13.98 1.84
C LEU A 99 -13.01 -13.87 2.08
N MET A 100 -13.61 -12.81 1.55
CA MET A 100 -15.04 -12.59 1.56
C MET A 100 -15.58 -12.50 0.13
N GLN A 101 -16.78 -13.01 -0.08
CA GLN A 101 -17.59 -12.82 -1.27
C GLN A 101 -18.56 -11.68 -1.05
N VAL A 102 -18.83 -10.90 -2.09
CA VAL A 102 -19.77 -9.79 -2.05
C VAL A 102 -20.51 -9.68 -3.38
N PRO A 103 -21.82 -9.39 -3.38
CA PRO A 103 -22.55 -9.09 -4.62
C PRO A 103 -21.96 -7.87 -5.33
N VAL A 104 -21.80 -7.94 -6.65
CA VAL A 104 -21.22 -6.83 -7.44
C VAL A 104 -22.03 -5.54 -7.25
N GLU A 105 -23.36 -5.63 -7.16
CA GLU A 105 -24.24 -4.48 -6.93
C GLU A 105 -23.86 -3.69 -5.67
N ASN A 106 -23.61 -4.39 -4.55
CA ASN A 106 -23.20 -3.76 -3.30
C ASN A 106 -21.81 -3.12 -3.42
N THR A 107 -20.90 -3.72 -4.17
CA THR A 107 -19.54 -3.16 -4.36
C THR A 107 -19.55 -1.86 -5.14
N GLU A 108 -20.43 -1.73 -6.13
CA GLU A 108 -20.55 -0.51 -6.93
C GLU A 108 -21.12 0.65 -6.12
N GLU A 109 -22.14 0.36 -5.30
CA GLU A 109 -22.69 1.36 -4.39
C GLU A 109 -21.66 1.80 -3.36
N LEU A 110 -20.92 0.86 -2.76
CA LEU A 110 -19.85 1.18 -1.81
C LEU A 110 -18.73 1.99 -2.46
N ARG A 111 -18.26 1.63 -3.65
CA ARG A 111 -17.26 2.43 -4.37
C ARG A 111 -17.77 3.85 -4.60
N ARG A 112 -19.06 4.02 -4.93
CA ARG A 112 -19.67 5.34 -5.11
C ARG A 112 -19.69 6.14 -3.80
N GLN A 113 -20.05 5.51 -2.68
CA GLN A 113 -20.04 6.15 -1.36
C GLN A 113 -18.62 6.53 -0.93
N GLU A 114 -17.65 5.63 -1.10
CA GLU A 114 -16.22 5.88 -0.83
C GLU A 114 -15.69 7.04 -1.68
N GLN A 115 -16.04 7.08 -2.97
CA GLN A 115 -15.68 8.18 -3.86
C GLN A 115 -16.31 9.50 -3.41
N ALA A 116 -17.61 9.51 -3.07
CA ALA A 116 -18.28 10.71 -2.60
C ALA A 116 -17.67 11.25 -1.29
N MET A 117 -17.28 10.37 -0.37
CA MET A 117 -16.57 10.75 0.85
C MET A 117 -15.18 11.33 0.55
N ALA A 118 -14.44 10.73 -0.38
CA ALA A 118 -13.14 11.25 -0.82
C ALA A 118 -13.28 12.63 -1.47
N ASP A 119 -14.28 12.81 -2.33
CA ASP A 119 -14.57 14.08 -3.00
C ASP A 119 -14.98 15.16 -1.98
N ALA A 120 -15.78 14.81 -0.97
CA ALA A 120 -16.16 15.73 0.11
C ALA A 120 -14.95 16.17 0.96
N GLN A 121 -14.00 15.26 1.24
CA GLN A 121 -12.75 15.61 1.93
C GLN A 121 -11.90 16.58 1.11
N MET A 122 -11.83 16.37 -0.21
CA MET A 122 -11.10 17.26 -1.11
C MET A 122 -11.76 18.65 -1.20
N ALA A 123 -13.09 18.71 -1.27
CA ALA A 123 -13.83 19.98 -1.26
C ALA A 123 -13.57 20.79 0.02
N GLY A 124 -13.59 20.14 1.19
CA GLY A 124 -13.31 20.81 2.46
C GLY A 124 -11.88 21.32 2.58
N VAL A 125 -10.90 20.61 2.01
CA VAL A 125 -9.52 21.10 1.91
C VAL A 125 -9.44 22.33 1.02
N THR A 126 -10.05 22.28 -0.17
CA THR A 126 -10.08 23.42 -1.11
C THR A 126 -10.70 24.65 -0.46
N GLU A 127 -11.84 24.52 0.22
CA GLU A 127 -12.50 25.62 0.91
C GLU A 127 -11.62 26.22 2.02
N GLN A 128 -10.90 25.38 2.78
CA GLN A 128 -9.92 25.85 3.76
C GLN A 128 -8.74 26.60 3.11
N TYR A 129 -8.29 26.17 1.93
CA TYR A 129 -7.25 26.86 1.17
C TYR A 129 -7.72 28.21 0.61
N GLU A 130 -8.96 28.28 0.11
CA GLU A 130 -9.55 29.50 -0.45
C GLU A 130 -9.90 30.53 0.63
N SER A 131 -10.49 30.09 1.75
CA SER A 131 -10.87 30.94 2.87
C SER A 131 -9.67 31.61 3.55
N LYS A 132 -8.51 30.94 3.59
CA LYS A 132 -7.33 31.43 4.32
C LYS A 132 -6.48 32.46 3.57
N GLY A 133 -6.83 32.86 2.34
CA GLY A 133 -6.23 33.99 1.63
C GLY A 133 -4.69 33.91 1.51
N THR A 134 -4.19 33.49 0.35
CA THR A 134 -2.76 33.22 0.07
C THR A 134 -2.11 32.24 1.05
N PRO A 135 -1.94 30.95 0.68
CA PRO A 135 -1.05 30.08 1.42
C PRO A 135 0.35 30.68 1.35
N ARG A 136 0.85 31.20 2.49
CA ARG A 136 2.29 31.32 2.69
C ARG A 136 2.83 29.90 2.74
N TYR A 137 3.00 29.27 1.58
CA TYR A 137 3.99 28.23 1.46
C TYR A 137 5.28 28.89 1.94
N SER A 138 5.79 28.50 3.11
CA SER A 138 7.17 28.81 3.43
C SER A 138 8.01 27.94 2.50
N THR A 139 8.21 28.40 1.27
CA THR A 139 9.33 27.94 0.46
C THR A 139 10.56 28.46 1.18
N THR A 140 11.05 27.70 2.16
CA THR A 140 12.45 27.76 2.53
C THR A 140 13.22 27.19 1.34
N THR A 141 13.26 27.95 0.25
CA THR A 141 14.31 27.83 -0.74
C THR A 141 15.58 28.19 0.00
N ALA A 142 16.23 27.18 0.56
CA ALA A 142 17.61 27.30 0.97
C ALA A 142 18.39 27.64 -0.30
N THR A 143 18.69 28.93 -0.47
CA THR A 143 19.66 29.38 -1.45
C THR A 143 20.98 28.73 -1.05
N VAL A 144 21.31 27.62 -1.69
CA VAL A 144 22.64 27.01 -1.57
C VAL A 144 23.59 27.94 -2.32
N THR A 145 24.10 28.96 -1.63
CA THR A 145 25.27 29.71 -2.05
C THR A 145 26.45 28.75 -2.05
N ARG A 146 26.77 28.18 -3.22
CA ARG A 146 28.08 27.57 -3.44
C ARG A 146 29.09 28.71 -3.48
N GLU A 147 29.70 29.01 -2.35
CA GLU A 147 30.91 29.81 -2.31
C GLU A 147 31.98 29.05 -3.10
N THR A 148 32.31 29.56 -4.28
CA THR A 148 33.50 29.13 -5.00
C THR A 148 34.69 29.74 -4.30
N GLU A 149 35.28 29.01 -3.34
CA GLU A 149 36.60 29.33 -2.83
C GLU A 149 37.62 29.16 -3.98
N THR A 150 37.95 30.25 -4.66
CA THR A 150 39.19 30.34 -5.43
C THR A 150 40.36 30.33 -4.45
N ARG A 151 40.87 29.14 -4.13
CA ARG A 151 42.21 28.97 -3.56
C ARG A 151 43.22 29.55 -4.54
N LYS A 152 43.74 30.74 -4.25
CA LYS A 152 44.90 31.28 -4.96
C LYS A 152 46.10 30.39 -4.65
N PHE A 153 46.58 29.70 -5.67
CA PHE A 153 47.88 29.03 -5.68
C PHE A 153 48.93 30.14 -5.69
N GLN A 154 49.68 30.31 -4.60
CA GLN A 154 50.92 31.10 -4.60
C GLN A 154 52.03 30.19 -5.13
N GLU A 155 52.59 30.54 -6.29
CA GLU A 155 53.89 30.03 -6.74
C GLU A 155 54.92 31.11 -6.41
N ASP A 156 55.90 30.75 -5.56
CA ASP A 156 57.23 31.34 -5.51
C ASP A 156 58.20 30.39 -6.23
#